data_AF-A0A963F4H4-F1
#
_entry.id   AF-A0A963F4H4-F1
#
_cell.length_a   1.000
_cell.length_b   1.000
_cell.length_c   1.000
_cell.angle_alpha   90.00
_cell.angle_beta   90.00
_cell.angle_gamma   90.00
#
_symmetry.space_group_name_H-M   'P 1'
#
loop_
_entity.id
_entity.type
_entity.pdbx_description
1 polymer ?
#
loop_
_entity_poly.entity_id
_entity_poly.type
_entity_poly.pdbx_seq_one_letter_code
_entity_poly.pdbx_strand_id
1 'polypeptide(L)'
;VNFPRATRKIDSDPFFLDSGLQRPLWLLPEPEPLVAKEGWPWWRGRLQLEPERERIESGWWDGDTVLRDYFVARAPGGERLWIYRELHGRQRWFLHGFF
;
A
#
# COMPACT_ATOMS: atom_id res chain seq x y z
N VAL A 1 -3.28 1.82 48.18
CA VAL A 1 -3.19 2.32 46.79
C VAL A 1 -3.78 1.27 45.85
N ASN A 2 -5.04 1.44 45.47
CA ASN A 2 -5.77 0.46 44.65
C ASN A 2 -6.59 1.28 43.65
N PHE A 3 -6.17 1.29 42.38
CA PHE A 3 -6.92 1.90 41.30
C PHE A 3 -7.53 0.75 40.47
N PRO A 4 -8.85 0.56 40.43
CA PRO A 4 -9.44 -0.38 39.50
C PRO A 4 -9.26 0.15 38.08
N ARG A 5 -8.62 -0.65 37.23
CA ARG A 5 -8.56 -0.44 35.77
C ARG A 5 -10.00 -0.49 35.24
N ALA A 6 -10.53 0.65 34.84
CA ALA A 6 -11.75 0.70 34.06
C ALA A 6 -11.49 0.05 32.71
N THR A 7 -12.00 -1.18 32.53
CA THR A 7 -12.06 -1.86 31.24
C THR A 7 -13.00 -1.07 30.33
N ARG A 8 -12.45 -0.26 29.43
CA ARG A 8 -13.22 0.28 28.31
C ARG A 8 -13.42 -0.86 27.32
N LYS A 9 -14.65 -1.36 27.23
CA LYS A 9 -15.10 -2.23 26.14
C LYS A 9 -14.75 -1.54 24.83
N ILE A 10 -13.94 -2.21 24.03
CA ILE A 10 -13.73 -1.83 22.63
C ILE A 10 -14.92 -2.45 21.92
N ASP A 11 -15.94 -1.64 21.68
CA ASP A 11 -17.02 -2.02 20.78
C ASP A 11 -16.38 -2.18 19.40
N SER A 12 -16.27 -3.43 18.97
CA SER A 12 -15.71 -3.83 17.68
C SER A 12 -16.66 -3.43 16.57
N ASP A 13 -16.46 -2.23 16.02
CA ASP A 13 -16.94 -1.86 14.70
C ASP A 13 -16.25 -2.76 13.66
N PRO A 14 -16.97 -3.57 12.86
CA PRO A 14 -16.37 -4.61 12.03
C PRO A 14 -15.58 -4.09 10.81
N PHE A 15 -15.46 -2.78 10.63
CA PHE A 15 -14.82 -2.19 9.45
C PHE A 15 -13.44 -1.58 9.72
N PHE A 16 -13.08 -1.31 10.98
CA PHE A 16 -11.83 -0.64 11.30
C PHE A 16 -11.40 -1.01 12.72
N LEU A 17 -10.46 -1.96 12.89
CA LEU A 17 -9.60 -2.10 14.09
C LEU A 17 -8.60 -3.27 13.93
N ASP A 18 -7.85 -3.27 12.83
CA ASP A 18 -6.42 -3.63 12.81
C ASP A 18 -5.94 -3.14 11.44
N SER A 19 -5.27 -1.99 11.38
CA SER A 19 -4.71 -1.50 10.11
C SER A 19 -3.48 -2.34 9.77
N GLY A 20 -3.66 -3.67 9.67
CA GLY A 20 -2.73 -4.69 9.22
C GLY A 20 -2.38 -4.53 7.75
N LEU A 21 -2.16 -3.28 7.32
CA LEU A 21 -1.29 -2.91 6.22
C LEU A 21 0.05 -3.53 6.54
N GLN A 22 0.20 -4.79 6.15
CA GLN A 22 1.46 -5.48 6.27
C GLN A 22 2.47 -4.58 5.55
N ARG A 23 3.54 -4.25 6.26
CA ARG A 23 4.70 -3.64 5.62
C ARG A 23 5.42 -4.77 4.88
N PRO A 24 5.88 -4.56 3.65
CA PRO A 24 6.68 -5.55 2.96
C PRO A 24 7.94 -5.87 3.76
N LEU A 25 8.39 -7.13 3.70
CA LEU A 25 9.62 -7.54 4.35
C LEU A 25 10.85 -7.04 3.60
N TRP A 26 10.73 -6.81 2.29
CA TRP A 26 11.83 -6.38 1.45
C TRP A 26 11.45 -5.23 0.54
N LEU A 27 12.21 -4.13 0.62
CA LEU A 27 12.06 -2.96 -0.24
C LEU A 27 13.17 -2.92 -1.29
N LEU A 28 12.78 -2.60 -2.51
CA LEU A 28 13.74 -2.26 -3.55
C LEU A 28 14.40 -0.91 -3.20
N PRO A 29 15.71 -0.75 -3.44
CA PRO A 29 16.40 0.51 -3.22
C PRO A 29 15.85 1.62 -4.11
N GLU A 30 15.38 1.27 -5.32
CA GLU A 30 14.70 2.16 -6.24
C GLU A 30 13.42 1.49 -6.76
N PRO A 31 12.27 2.18 -6.79
CA PRO A 31 11.05 1.61 -7.34
C PRO A 31 11.15 1.32 -8.84
N GLU A 32 10.79 0.10 -9.24
CA GLU A 32 10.82 -0.32 -10.64
C GLU A 32 9.52 0.07 -11.35
N PRO A 33 9.55 0.76 -12.51
CA PRO A 33 8.34 1.12 -13.23
C PRO A 33 7.62 -0.11 -13.80
N LEU A 34 6.32 -0.21 -13.55
CA LEU A 34 5.47 -1.25 -14.08
C LEU A 34 4.70 -0.77 -15.32
N VAL A 35 4.55 -1.68 -16.29
CA VAL A 35 3.70 -1.43 -17.45
C VAL A 35 2.25 -1.59 -17.05
N ALA A 36 1.41 -0.63 -17.44
CA ALA A 36 -0.04 -0.77 -17.36
C ALA A 36 -0.57 -1.31 -18.69
N LYS A 37 -1.25 -2.47 -18.67
CA LYS A 37 -2.00 -2.99 -19.82
C LYS A 37 -3.48 -2.92 -19.49
N GLU A 38 -4.27 -2.26 -20.34
CA GLU A 38 -5.72 -2.08 -20.13
C GLU A 38 -6.06 -1.44 -18.77
N GLY A 39 -5.19 -0.57 -18.25
CA GLY A 39 -5.35 0.08 -16.95
C GLY A 39 -4.88 -0.76 -15.75
N TRP A 40 -4.47 -2.01 -15.95
CA TRP A 40 -4.01 -2.91 -14.89
C TRP A 40 -2.48 -2.98 -14.83
N PRO A 41 -1.86 -2.94 -13.65
CA PRO A 41 -0.42 -3.11 -13.51
C PRO A 41 -0.02 -4.55 -13.87
N TRP A 42 1.11 -4.66 -14.56
CA TRP A 42 1.60 -5.92 -15.11
C TRP A 42 3.02 -6.21 -14.63
N TRP A 43 3.22 -7.36 -13.98
CA TRP A 43 4.52 -7.88 -13.57
C TRP A 43 4.50 -9.39 -13.71
N ARG A 44 5.26 -9.93 -14.69
CA ARG A 44 5.23 -11.35 -15.08
C ARG A 44 3.82 -11.91 -15.38
N GLY A 45 2.85 -11.02 -15.61
CA GLY A 45 1.43 -11.32 -15.72
C GLY A 45 0.57 -10.19 -15.18
N ARG A 46 -0.76 -10.28 -15.33
CA ARG A 46 -1.69 -9.29 -14.77
C ARG A 46 -1.68 -9.39 -13.25
N LEU A 47 -1.43 -8.26 -12.58
CA LEU A 47 -1.50 -8.21 -11.12
C LEU A 47 -2.94 -8.09 -10.65
N GLN A 48 -3.27 -8.85 -9.60
CA GLN A 48 -4.53 -8.72 -8.87
C GLN A 48 -4.31 -7.79 -7.67
N LEU A 49 -4.98 -6.65 -7.65
CA LEU A 49 -4.89 -5.71 -6.52
C LEU A 49 -5.74 -6.21 -5.36
N GLU A 50 -5.17 -6.20 -4.17
CA GLU A 50 -5.91 -6.39 -2.93
C GLU A 50 -6.71 -5.10 -2.61
N PRO A 51 -7.85 -5.19 -1.89
CA PRO A 51 -8.73 -4.05 -1.64
C PRO A 51 -8.10 -2.97 -0.74
N GLU A 52 -7.08 -3.32 0.04
CA GLU A 52 -6.36 -2.43 0.93
C GLU A 52 -5.54 -1.40 0.13
N ARG A 53 -5.81 -0.12 0.37
CA ARG A 53 -5.10 1.01 -0.23
C ARG A 53 -4.54 1.90 0.85
N GLU A 54 -3.23 2.14 0.82
CA GLU A 54 -2.56 3.10 1.68
C GLU A 54 -2.18 4.34 0.86
N ARG A 55 -2.80 5.48 1.15
CA ARG A 55 -2.40 6.74 0.52
C ARG A 55 -1.27 7.36 1.33
N ILE A 56 -0.17 7.67 0.65
CA ILE A 56 0.93 8.45 1.20
C ILE A 56 0.98 9.78 0.47
N GLU A 57 0.81 10.85 1.25
CA GLU A 57 0.95 12.23 0.82
C GLU A 57 2.19 12.79 1.52
N SER A 58 3.16 13.32 0.77
CA SER A 58 4.34 13.97 1.35
C SER A 58 4.62 15.22 0.54
N GLY A 59 4.63 16.38 1.18
CA GLY A 59 4.73 17.67 0.47
C GLY A 59 4.97 18.88 1.36
N TRP A 60 5.50 18.70 2.57
CA TRP A 60 5.57 19.77 3.57
C TRP A 60 6.86 20.60 3.57
N TRP A 61 7.86 20.33 2.73
CA TRP A 61 9.06 21.21 2.68
C TRP A 61 9.74 21.41 1.32
N ASP A 62 9.52 20.59 0.28
CA ASP A 62 10.32 20.68 -0.97
C ASP A 62 9.52 20.91 -2.27
N GLY A 63 8.25 21.28 -2.18
CA GLY A 63 7.44 21.68 -3.34
C GLY A 63 6.99 20.54 -4.26
N ASP A 64 7.65 19.37 -4.22
CA ASP A 64 7.17 18.16 -4.87
C ASP A 64 6.10 17.50 -4.01
N THR A 65 4.83 17.70 -4.37
CA THR A 65 3.72 16.97 -3.77
C THR A 65 3.80 15.50 -4.21
N VAL A 66 4.43 14.68 -3.39
CA VAL A 66 4.43 13.23 -3.56
C VAL A 66 3.07 12.72 -3.14
N LEU A 67 2.23 12.39 -4.13
CA LEU A 67 0.92 11.81 -3.92
C LEU A 67 0.90 10.41 -4.54
N ARG A 68 0.96 9.37 -3.70
CA ARG A 68 1.05 7.96 -4.13
C ARG A 68 -0.01 7.12 -3.41
N ASP A 69 -0.73 6.31 -4.17
CA ASP A 69 -1.57 5.24 -3.61
C ASP A 69 -0.77 3.93 -3.66
N TYR A 70 -0.49 3.35 -2.49
CA TYR A 70 0.12 2.03 -2.34
C TYR A 70 -0.94 0.95 -2.26
N PHE A 71 -0.63 -0.19 -2.85
CA PHE A 71 -1.46 -1.38 -2.93
C PHE A 71 -0.61 -2.62 -2.68
N VAL A 72 -1.22 -3.63 -2.08
CA VAL A 72 -0.70 -5.00 -2.17
C VAL A 72 -1.25 -5.64 -3.43
N ALA A 73 -0.40 -6.29 -4.20
CA ALA A 73 -0.78 -6.94 -5.43
C ALA A 73 -0.28 -8.38 -5.48
N ARG A 74 -1.08 -9.29 -6.03
CA ARG A 74 -0.69 -10.68 -6.25
C ARG A 74 -0.33 -10.90 -7.72
N ALA A 75 0.87 -11.42 -7.92
CA ALA A 75 1.30 -11.91 -9.22
C ALA A 75 0.71 -13.31 -9.50
N PRO A 76 0.61 -13.73 -10.77
CA PRO A 76 0.09 -15.06 -11.10
C PRO A 76 0.93 -16.22 -10.55
N GLY A 77 2.20 -16.00 -10.22
CA GLY A 77 3.06 -16.99 -9.55
C GLY A 77 2.81 -17.13 -8.05
N GLY A 78 1.91 -16.32 -7.47
CA GLY A 78 1.58 -16.31 -6.05
C GLY A 78 2.38 -15.30 -5.23
N GLU A 79 3.31 -14.57 -5.84
CA GLU A 79 4.10 -13.54 -5.16
C GLU A 79 3.22 -12.36 -4.74
N ARG A 80 3.40 -11.89 -3.51
CA ARG A 80 2.78 -10.65 -3.01
C ARG A 80 3.77 -9.51 -3.17
N LEU A 81 3.33 -8.49 -3.89
CA LEU A 81 4.09 -7.31 -4.28
C LEU A 81 3.54 -6.09 -3.57
N TRP A 82 4.43 -5.19 -3.20
CA TRP A 82 4.07 -3.87 -2.73
C TRP A 82 4.30 -2.88 -3.87
N ILE A 83 3.20 -2.38 -4.43
CA ILE A 83 3.23 -1.51 -5.60
C ILE A 83 2.57 -0.19 -5.26
N TYR A 84 2.92 0.88 -5.99
CA TYR A 84 2.20 2.14 -5.89
C TYR A 84 1.83 2.70 -7.25
N ARG A 85 0.80 3.54 -7.26
CA ARG A 85 0.42 4.38 -8.37
C ARG A 85 0.69 5.83 -8.00
N GLU A 86 1.45 6.53 -8.83
CA GLU A 86 1.53 7.98 -8.73
C GLU A 86 0.16 8.59 -9.04
N LEU A 87 -0.28 9.57 -8.27
CA LEU A 87 -1.53 10.28 -8.53
C LEU A 87 -1.30 11.61 -9.24
N HIS A 88 -0.06 12.12 -9.17
CA HIS A 88 0.38 13.30 -9.90
C HIS A 88 1.07 12.92 -11.21
N GLY A 89 1.00 13.79 -12.22
CA GLY A 89 1.65 13.58 -13.51
C GLY A 89 1.05 12.44 -14.34
N ARG A 90 1.88 11.49 -14.80
CA ARG A 90 1.51 10.43 -15.76
C ARG A 90 0.77 9.24 -15.14
N GLN A 91 0.52 9.28 -13.84
CA GLN A 91 -0.18 8.23 -13.08
C GLN A 91 0.33 6.80 -13.28
N ARG A 92 1.66 6.66 -13.27
CA ARG A 92 2.35 5.41 -13.55
C ARG A 92 2.33 4.47 -12.33
N TRP A 93 2.48 3.19 -12.62
CA TRP A 93 2.63 2.14 -11.62
C TRP A 93 4.10 1.84 -11.37
N PHE A 94 4.43 1.49 -10.13
CA PHE A 94 5.77 1.13 -9.71
C PHE A 94 5.72 -0.03 -8.71
N LEU A 95 6.69 -0.93 -8.82
CA LEU A 95 6.99 -1.95 -7.83
C LEU A 95 7.99 -1.38 -6.82
N HIS A 96 7.66 -1.40 -5.55
CA HIS A 96 8.51 -0.87 -4.48
C HIS A 96 9.05 -1.98 -3.57
N GLY A 97 8.39 -3.13 -3.50
CA GLY A 97 8.88 -4.21 -2.66
C GLY A 97 8.10 -5.51 -2.77
N PHE A 98 8.51 -6.46 -1.94
CA PHE A 98 7.96 -7.80 -1.85
C PHE A 98 7.60 -8.11 -0.40
N PHE A 99 6.52 -8.85 -0.23
CA PHE A 99 6.09 -9.40 1.06
C PHE A 99 6.81 -10.70 1.38
#